data_AF-A0A521YW43-F1
#
_entry.id   AF-A0A521YW43-F1
#
_cell.length_a   1.000
_cell.length_b   1.000
_cell.length_c   1.000
_cell.angle_alpha   90.00
_cell.angle_beta   90.00
_cell.angle_gamma   90.00
#
_symmetry.space_group_name_H-M   'P 1'
#
loop_
_entity.id
_entity.type
_entity.pdbx_description
1 polymer ?
#
loop_
_entity_poly.entity_id
_entity_poly.type
_entity_poly.pdbx_seq_one_letter_code
_entity_poly.pdbx_strand_id
1 'polypeptide(L)'
;MIPLPPLPLPARLRDALAPLRGRILRIELAGLRIGPQFTLTAFGLSPVFGKPDVTIRASLPDYLALALRQEDPDTLFFTRRLVLEGDTELGLAVKNALDSLSV
;
A
#
# COMPACT_ATOMS: atom_id res chain seq x y z
N MET A 1 -9.47 -22.71 -2.07
CA MET A 1 -9.04 -21.29 -2.07
C MET A 1 -7.62 -21.26 -2.61
N ILE A 2 -7.42 -20.86 -3.86
CA ILE A 2 -6.10 -20.88 -4.49
C ILE A 2 -5.31 -19.70 -3.90
N PRO A 3 -4.12 -19.91 -3.31
CA PRO A 3 -3.29 -18.79 -2.88
C PRO A 3 -2.91 -17.98 -4.13
N LEU A 4 -3.27 -16.70 -4.15
CA LEU A 4 -2.85 -15.80 -5.23
C LEU A 4 -1.32 -15.74 -5.23
N PRO A 5 -0.65 -16.00 -6.37
CA PRO A 5 0.80 -16.00 -6.43
C PRO A 5 1.36 -14.63 -6.01
N PRO A 6 2.56 -14.59 -5.42
CA PRO A 6 3.17 -13.33 -5.04
C PRO A 6 3.37 -12.46 -6.29
N LEU A 7 3.01 -11.18 -6.17
CA LEU A 7 3.20 -10.22 -7.25
C LEU A 7 4.67 -9.79 -7.26
N PRO A 8 5.43 -10.07 -8.33
CA PRO A 8 6.81 -9.61 -8.43
C PRO A 8 6.84 -8.08 -8.47
N LEU A 9 7.73 -7.50 -7.67
CA LEU A 9 7.92 -6.05 -7.61
C LEU A 9 9.25 -5.63 -8.24
N PRO A 10 9.29 -4.48 -8.94
CA PRO A 10 10.53 -3.86 -9.35
C PRO A 10 11.40 -3.52 -8.13
N ALA A 11 12.73 -3.50 -8.31
CA ALA A 11 13.68 -3.34 -7.21
C ALA A 11 13.41 -2.08 -6.36
N ARG A 12 13.17 -0.93 -7.01
CA ARG A 12 12.86 0.34 -6.32
C ARG A 12 11.65 0.23 -5.38
N LEU A 13 10.58 -0.40 -5.86
CA LEU A 13 9.36 -0.59 -5.08
C LEU A 13 9.58 -1.60 -3.93
N ARG A 14 10.39 -2.64 -4.18
CA ARG A 14 10.78 -3.60 -3.14
C ARG A 14 11.61 -2.94 -2.04
N ASP A 15 12.53 -2.04 -2.39
CA ASP A 15 13.36 -1.32 -1.43
C ASP A 15 12.53 -0.34 -0.60
N ALA A 16 11.63 0.41 -1.24
CA ALA A 16 10.69 1.29 -0.55
C ALA A 16 9.76 0.53 0.42
N LEU A 17 9.32 -0.67 0.04
CA LEU A 17 8.48 -1.54 0.88
C LEU A 17 9.28 -2.44 1.83
N ALA A 18 10.62 -2.37 1.87
CA ALA A 18 11.44 -3.23 2.71
C ALA A 18 11.01 -3.26 4.20
N PRO A 19 10.55 -2.14 4.81
CA PRO A 19 10.01 -2.14 6.17
C PRO A 19 8.75 -3.00 6.37
N LEU A 20 8.00 -3.31 5.30
CA LEU A 20 6.81 -4.20 5.38
C LEU A 20 7.16 -5.69 5.46
N ARG A 21 8.45 -6.08 5.44
CA ARG A 21 8.82 -7.50 5.59
C ARG A 21 8.33 -8.06 6.92
N GLY A 22 7.48 -9.09 6.86
CA GLY A 22 6.88 -9.70 8.05
C GLY A 22 5.79 -8.85 8.71
N ARG A 23 5.38 -7.74 8.08
CA ARG A 23 4.29 -6.85 8.53
C ARG A 23 3.11 -6.92 7.56
N ILE A 24 1.93 -6.59 8.05
CA ILE A 24 0.68 -6.66 7.29
C ILE A 24 0.22 -5.26 6.92
N LEU A 25 0.25 -4.96 5.62
CA LEU A 25 -0.38 -3.79 5.00
C LEU A 25 -1.81 -4.15 4.61
N ARG A 26 -2.79 -3.34 5.01
CA ARG A 26 -4.15 -3.39 4.49
C ARG A 26 -4.43 -2.23 3.56
N ILE A 27 -5.07 -2.51 2.42
CA ILE A 27 -5.51 -1.50 1.47
C ILE A 27 -7.03 -1.44 1.51
N GLU A 28 -7.60 -0.35 2.02
CA GLU A 28 -9.05 -0.15 2.15
C GLU A 28 -9.55 0.90 1.16
N LEU A 29 -10.77 0.70 0.66
CA LEU A 29 -11.49 1.73 -0.08
C LEU A 29 -12.18 2.67 0.90
N ALA A 30 -12.19 3.98 0.63
CA ALA A 30 -12.88 4.96 1.44
C ALA A 30 -14.38 4.59 1.60
N GLY A 31 -14.88 4.68 2.82
CA GLY A 31 -16.23 4.23 3.18
C GLY A 31 -16.37 2.73 3.47
N LEU A 32 -15.36 1.92 3.17
CA LEU A 32 -15.30 0.49 3.50
C LEU A 32 -14.20 0.24 4.53
N ARG A 33 -14.53 -0.39 5.66
CA ARG A 33 -13.57 -0.82 6.71
C ARG A 33 -13.02 -2.23 6.45
N ILE A 34 -13.02 -2.63 5.18
CA ILE A 34 -12.59 -3.93 4.70
C ILE A 34 -11.71 -3.72 3.47
N GLY A 35 -10.75 -4.62 3.28
CA GLY A 35 -9.83 -4.53 2.17
C GLY A 35 -8.82 -5.67 2.16
N PRO A 36 -8.19 -5.92 1.00
CA PRO A 36 -7.15 -6.91 0.88
C PRO A 36 -5.93 -6.56 1.76
N GLN A 37 -5.25 -7.60 2.20
CA GLN A 37 -4.09 -7.51 3.07
C GLN A 37 -2.90 -8.18 2.40
N PHE A 38 -1.74 -7.55 2.52
CA PHE A 38 -0.52 -7.99 1.88
C PHE A 38 0.66 -7.89 2.85
N THR A 39 1.64 -8.76 2.64
CA THR A 39 2.95 -8.66 3.28
C THR A 39 4.04 -8.74 2.23
N LEU A 40 5.21 -8.13 2.51
CA LEU A 40 6.36 -8.25 1.63
C LEU A 40 7.15 -9.53 1.95
N THR A 41 7.31 -10.37 0.94
CA THR A 41 8.11 -11.61 1.00
C THR A 41 9.35 -11.49 0.11
N ALA A 42 10.23 -12.50 0.15
CA ALA A 42 11.37 -12.59 -0.77
C ALA A 42 10.95 -12.57 -2.25
N PHE A 43 9.74 -13.05 -2.56
CA PHE A 43 9.21 -13.16 -3.92
C PHE A 43 8.35 -11.96 -4.35
N GLY A 44 8.10 -10.99 -3.45
CA GLY A 44 7.24 -9.83 -3.70
C GLY A 44 6.06 -9.75 -2.74
N LEU A 45 5.00 -9.04 -3.13
CA LEU A 45 3.80 -8.89 -2.28
C LEU A 45 2.99 -10.18 -2.31
N SER A 46 2.73 -10.74 -1.14
CA SER A 46 1.90 -11.94 -0.99
C SER A 46 0.66 -11.59 -0.16
N PRO A 47 -0.53 -12.12 -0.53
CA PRO A 47 -1.72 -11.91 0.27
C PRO A 47 -1.61 -12.66 1.59
N VAL A 48 -2.10 -12.02 2.65
CA VAL A 48 -2.08 -12.56 4.02
C VAL A 48 -3.40 -12.22 4.70
N PHE A 49 -3.71 -12.89 5.80
CA PHE A 49 -4.83 -12.54 6.65
C PHE A 49 -4.35 -12.40 8.09
N GLY A 50 -4.73 -11.30 8.74
CA GLY A 50 -4.37 -11.02 10.12
C GLY A 50 -4.71 -9.61 10.58
N LYS A 51 -4.11 -9.21 11.69
CA LYS A 51 -4.19 -7.85 12.20
C LYS A 51 -3.22 -6.96 11.40
N PRO A 52 -3.70 -5.90 10.74
CA PRO A 52 -2.83 -5.00 9.98
C PRO A 52 -1.96 -4.17 10.93
N ASP A 53 -0.68 -4.03 10.58
CA ASP A 53 0.24 -3.09 11.23
C ASP A 53 0.05 -1.67 10.67
N VAL A 54 -0.29 -1.59 9.38
CA VAL A 54 -0.60 -0.33 8.69
C VAL A 54 -1.79 -0.51 7.76
N THR A 55 -2.65 0.50 7.69
CA THR A 55 -3.80 0.54 6.80
C THR A 55 -3.72 1.80 5.95
N ILE A 56 -3.76 1.65 4.63
CA ILE A 56 -3.94 2.74 3.70
C ILE A 56 -5.40 2.78 3.25
N ARG A 57 -5.99 3.97 3.23
CA ARG A 57 -7.39 4.17 2.84
C ARG A 57 -7.51 5.36 1.88
N ALA A 58 -8.12 5.13 0.74
CA ALA A 58 -8.46 6.16 -0.24
C ALA A 58 -9.66 5.74 -1.07
N SER A 59 -10.32 6.66 -1.78
CA SER A 59 -11.40 6.27 -2.67
C SER A 59 -10.85 5.53 -3.91
N LEU A 60 -11.69 4.75 -4.59
CA LEU A 60 -11.28 4.07 -5.82
C LEU A 60 -10.77 5.06 -6.88
N PRO A 61 -11.44 6.22 -7.13
CA PRO A 61 -10.89 7.27 -7.99
C PRO A 61 -9.50 7.76 -7.58
N ASP A 62 -9.24 7.92 -6.28
CA ASP A 62 -7.92 8.35 -5.77
C ASP A 62 -6.84 7.30 -6.04
N TYR A 63 -7.16 6.01 -5.80
CA TYR A 63 -6.23 4.93 -6.13
C TYR A 63 -5.96 4.83 -7.63
N LEU A 64 -6.97 5.05 -8.47
CA LEU A 64 -6.77 5.13 -9.92
C LEU A 64 -5.95 6.37 -10.29
N ALA A 65 -6.19 7.53 -9.67
CA ALA A 65 -5.43 8.74 -9.92
C ALA A 65 -3.95 8.55 -9.58
N LEU A 66 -3.64 7.85 -8.48
CA LEU A 66 -2.27 7.43 -8.13
C LEU A 66 -1.69 6.48 -9.18
N ALA A 67 -2.42 5.42 -9.54
CA ALA A 67 -1.95 4.42 -10.50
C ALA A 67 -1.75 4.99 -11.91
N LEU A 68 -2.57 5.97 -12.31
CA LEU A 68 -2.51 6.68 -13.58
C LEU A 68 -1.62 7.93 -13.53
N ARG A 69 -1.01 8.23 -12.38
CA ARG A 69 -0.15 9.41 -12.15
C ARG A 69 -0.85 10.74 -12.46
N GLN A 70 -2.15 10.81 -12.23
CA GLN A 70 -2.94 12.05 -12.35
C GLN A 70 -2.83 12.91 -11.08
N GLU A 71 -2.64 12.27 -9.92
CA GLU A 71 -2.44 12.95 -8.64
C GLU A 71 -1.27 12.31 -7.87
N ASP A 72 -0.52 13.14 -7.16
CA ASP A 72 0.58 12.69 -6.32
C ASP A 72 0.09 12.19 -4.95
N PRO A 73 0.76 11.19 -4.36
CA PRO A 73 0.42 10.68 -3.02
C PRO A 73 0.55 11.75 -1.94
N ASP A 74 1.47 12.71 -2.09
CA ASP A 74 1.58 13.87 -1.20
C ASP A 74 0.32 14.71 -1.19
N THR A 75 -0.15 15.10 -2.39
CA THR A 75 -1.38 15.90 -2.55
C THR A 75 -2.58 15.20 -1.93
N LEU A 76 -2.75 13.91 -2.19
CA LEU A 76 -3.85 13.13 -1.60
C LEU A 76 -3.72 12.99 -0.08
N PHE A 77 -2.51 12.86 0.44
CA PHE A 77 -2.26 12.79 1.88
C PHE A 77 -2.58 14.13 2.58
N PHE A 78 -2.10 15.26 2.04
CA PHE A 78 -2.37 16.59 2.59
C PHE A 78 -3.85 16.96 2.51
N THR A 79 -4.57 16.50 1.48
CA THR A 79 -6.02 16.68 1.34
C THR A 79 -6.84 15.66 2.13
N ARG A 80 -6.19 14.76 2.90
CA ARG A 80 -6.83 13.67 3.66
C ARG A 80 -7.68 12.72 2.80
N ARG A 81 -7.45 12.69 1.49
CA ARG A 81 -8.03 11.72 0.55
C ARG A 81 -7.29 10.39 0.61
N LEU A 82 -6.00 10.43 0.93
CA LEU A 82 -5.17 9.28 1.28
C LEU A 82 -4.89 9.30 2.78
N VAL A 83 -5.39 8.31 3.51
CA VAL A 83 -5.20 8.17 4.95
C VAL A 83 -4.32 6.97 5.23
N LEU A 84 -3.31 7.15 6.07
CA LEU A 84 -2.46 6.08 6.60
C LEU A 84 -2.71 5.97 8.11
N GLU A 85 -3.14 4.80 8.56
CA GLU A 85 -3.44 4.50 9.96
C GLU A 85 -2.54 3.36 10.45
N GLY A 86 -2.09 3.41 11.71
CA GLY A 86 -1.25 2.38 12.33
C GLY A 86 0.19 2.84 12.53
N ASP A 87 1.14 1.97 12.22
CA ASP A 87 2.56 2.26 12.36
C ASP A 87 3.01 3.37 11.39
N THR A 88 3.57 4.45 11.94
CA THR A 88 3.97 5.64 11.17
C THR A 88 5.19 5.35 10.28
N GLU A 89 6.12 4.51 10.72
CA GLU A 89 7.30 4.13 9.94
C GLU A 89 6.88 3.30 8.72
N LEU A 90 5.93 2.38 8.91
CA LEU A 90 5.33 1.62 7.80
C LEU A 90 4.48 2.51 6.89
N GLY A 91 3.74 3.47 7.45
CA GLY A 91 3.00 4.45 6.68
C GLY A 91 3.90 5.24 5.74
N LEU A 92 5.07 5.68 6.23
CA LEU A 92 6.07 6.37 5.41
C LEU A 92 6.66 5.44 4.33
N ALA A 93 6.93 4.18 4.65
CA ALA A 93 7.41 3.20 3.67
C ALA A 93 6.41 2.99 2.52
N VAL A 94 5.11 2.86 2.86
CA VAL A 94 4.02 2.74 1.88
C VAL A 94 3.91 4.00 1.02
N LYS A 95 4.03 5.18 1.63
CA LYS A 95 4.05 6.44 0.89
C LYS A 95 5.22 6.50 -0.10
N ASN A 96 6.43 6.19 0.34
CA ASN A 96 7.63 6.15 -0.53
C ASN A 96 7.47 5.12 -1.66
N ALA A 97 6.78 4.02 -1.39
CA ALA A 97 6.47 3.03 -2.40
C ALA A 97 5.49 3.57 -3.45
N LEU A 98 4.43 4.29 -3.04
CA LEU A 98 3.52 4.97 -3.96
C LEU A 98 4.24 6.03 -4.79
N ASP A 99 5.12 6.81 -4.19
CA ASP A 99 5.96 7.80 -4.90
C ASP A 99 6.84 7.12 -5.96
N SER A 100 7.40 5.95 -5.65
CA SER A 100 8.19 5.19 -6.61
C SER A 100 7.41 4.68 -7.84
N LEU A 101 6.08 4.62 -7.77
CA LEU A 101 5.22 4.28 -8.91
C LEU A 101 5.05 5.46 -9.88
N SER A 102 5.37 6.69 -9.46
CA SER A 102 5.17 7.92 -10.24
C SER A 102 6.29 8.25 -11.25
N VAL A 103 7.29 7.38 -11.44
CA VAL A 103 8.47 7.61 -12.33
C VAL A 103 8.31 7.08 -13.73
#